data_AF-A0A1I2U0K3-F1
#
_entry.id   AF-A0A1I2U0K3-F1
#
_cell.length_a   1.000
_cell.length_b   1.000
_cell.length_c   1.000
_cell.angle_alpha   90.00
_cell.angle_beta   90.00
_cell.angle_gamma   90.00
#
_symmetry.space_group_name_H-M   'P 1'
#
loop_
_entity.id
_entity.type
_entity.pdbx_description
1 polymer ?
#
loop_
_entity_poly.entity_id
_entity_poly.type
_entity_poly.pdbx_seq_one_letter_code
_entity_poly.pdbx_strand_id
1 'polypeptide(L)'
;MSLRELIDLQIKKSIPEFGIVSYYREPLVGFASASDHLFTQIKQVVGPQHMHPKEFLSGAKTVVAFFLPFSDIIINANRKASGVAREWAEAYIETNKLITKICGQVINLLEKEGYSALAEKPTHNFNEEDLTAGWSHKSVAFVAGLGTFGANRMLITKAGCAGRFGSIVTSAVIPPSSKPQEEYCRLL
;
A
#
# COMPACT_ATOMS: atom_id res chain seq x y z
N MET A 1 -3.98 -22.01 -9.47
CA MET A 1 -3.74 -20.56 -9.36
C MET A 1 -2.70 -20.36 -8.28
N SER A 2 -1.66 -19.58 -8.56
CA SER A 2 -0.62 -19.27 -7.56
C SER A 2 -1.16 -18.35 -6.46
N LEU A 3 -0.51 -18.34 -5.30
CA LEU A 3 -0.89 -17.44 -4.20
C LEU A 3 -0.83 -15.96 -4.61
N ARG A 4 0.12 -15.61 -5.48
CA ARG A 4 0.24 -14.27 -6.08
C ARG A 4 -1.02 -13.87 -6.84
N GLU A 5 -1.50 -14.75 -7.72
CA GLU A 5 -2.70 -14.52 -8.53
C GLU A 5 -3.96 -14.46 -7.66
N LEU A 6 -4.06 -15.32 -6.63
CA LEU A 6 -5.17 -15.30 -5.67
C LEU A 6 -5.26 -13.98 -4.91
N ILE A 7 -4.12 -13.46 -4.43
CA ILE A 7 -4.06 -12.17 -3.72
C ILE A 7 -4.44 -11.02 -4.67
N ASP A 8 -3.90 -11.00 -5.89
CA ASP A 8 -4.22 -9.97 -6.89
C ASP A 8 -5.73 -9.95 -7.22
N LEU A 9 -6.31 -11.13 -7.48
CA LEU A 9 -7.75 -11.29 -7.69
C LEU A 9 -8.57 -10.86 -6.48
N GLN A 10 -8.16 -11.25 -5.28
CA GLN A 10 -8.88 -10.89 -4.06
C GLN A 10 -8.92 -9.37 -3.87
N ILE A 11 -7.78 -8.67 -4.03
CA ILE A 11 -7.71 -7.21 -3.92
C ILE A 11 -8.61 -6.53 -4.95
N LYS A 12 -8.56 -6.97 -6.21
CA LYS A 12 -9.37 -6.40 -7.29
C LYS A 12 -10.86 -6.63 -7.09
N LYS A 13 -11.25 -7.80 -6.59
CA LYS A 13 -12.64 -8.17 -6.30
C LYS A 13 -13.22 -7.39 -5.10
N SER A 14 -12.39 -7.02 -4.12
CA SER A 14 -12.84 -6.26 -2.95
C SER A 14 -13.43 -4.90 -3.29
N ILE A 15 -13.03 -4.28 -4.41
CA ILE A 15 -13.53 -2.98 -4.85
C ILE A 15 -15.01 -3.01 -5.24
N PRO A 16 -15.45 -3.85 -6.21
CA PRO A 16 -16.86 -3.99 -6.51
C PRO A 16 -17.67 -4.52 -5.33
N GLU A 17 -17.10 -5.38 -4.48
CA GLU A 17 -17.76 -5.85 -3.24
C GLU A 17 -17.94 -4.75 -2.18
N PHE A 18 -17.26 -3.62 -2.28
CA PHE A 18 -17.41 -2.48 -1.38
C PHE A 18 -18.49 -1.49 -1.85
N GLY A 19 -18.78 -1.46 -3.16
CA GLY A 19 -19.90 -0.69 -3.72
C GLY A 19 -19.58 0.73 -4.20
N ILE A 20 -18.30 1.16 -4.22
CA ILE A 20 -17.88 2.51 -4.70
C ILE A 20 -16.89 2.44 -5.87
N VAL A 21 -17.10 1.51 -6.81
CA VAL A 21 -16.17 1.26 -7.93
C VAL A 21 -15.79 2.52 -8.70
N SER A 22 -16.72 3.45 -8.88
CA SER A 22 -16.51 4.72 -9.59
C SER A 22 -15.44 5.62 -8.96
N TYR A 23 -15.02 5.35 -7.73
CA TYR A 23 -13.98 6.10 -7.04
C TYR A 23 -12.58 5.69 -7.47
N TYR A 24 -12.41 4.57 -8.15
CA TYR A 24 -11.10 3.97 -8.38
C TYR A 24 -10.81 3.70 -9.85
N ARG A 25 -9.52 3.77 -10.18
CA ARG A 25 -8.95 3.12 -11.36
C ARG A 25 -8.43 1.73 -10.96
N GLU A 26 -7.90 0.98 -11.92
CA GLU A 26 -7.36 -0.36 -11.69
C GLU A 26 -6.29 -0.37 -10.59
N PRO A 27 -6.41 -1.23 -9.56
CA PRO A 27 -5.42 -1.35 -8.50
C PRO A 27 -4.07 -1.83 -8.99
N LEU A 28 -3.02 -1.42 -8.28
CA LEU A 28 -1.68 -1.96 -8.46
C LEU A 28 -1.32 -2.83 -7.26
N VAL A 29 -0.70 -3.99 -7.51
CA VAL A 29 -0.22 -4.90 -6.45
C VAL A 29 1.25 -5.20 -6.66
N GLY A 30 2.03 -5.10 -5.59
CA GLY A 30 3.47 -5.31 -5.56
C GLY A 30 3.85 -6.26 -4.44
N PHE A 31 4.96 -6.96 -4.62
CA PHE A 31 5.46 -7.95 -3.67
C PHE A 31 6.95 -7.69 -3.41
N ALA A 32 7.34 -7.64 -2.15
CA ALA A 32 8.72 -7.55 -1.72
C ALA A 32 9.10 -8.77 -0.90
N SER A 33 10.35 -9.21 -1.02
CA SER A 33 10.93 -10.13 -0.03
C SER A 33 11.06 -9.41 1.30
N ALA A 34 10.64 -10.02 2.41
CA ALA A 34 10.84 -9.50 3.77
C ALA A 34 12.33 -9.45 4.18
N SER A 35 13.24 -9.95 3.34
CA SER A 35 14.69 -9.84 3.50
C SER A 35 15.34 -8.87 2.49
N ASP A 36 14.54 -8.07 1.75
CA ASP A 36 15.07 -7.01 0.92
C ASP A 36 15.84 -5.98 1.78
N HIS A 37 17.09 -5.70 1.41
CA HIS A 37 17.99 -4.83 2.17
C HIS A 37 17.43 -3.41 2.37
N LEU A 38 16.53 -2.96 1.50
CA LEU A 38 15.88 -1.65 1.63
C LEU A 38 15.07 -1.53 2.93
N PHE A 39 14.53 -2.62 3.48
CA PHE A 39 13.82 -2.56 4.77
C PHE A 39 14.77 -2.20 5.92
N THR A 40 16.00 -2.72 5.90
CA THR A 40 17.03 -2.35 6.88
C THR A 40 17.45 -0.89 6.68
N GLN A 41 17.66 -0.45 5.43
CA GLN A 41 18.03 0.94 5.13
C GLN A 41 16.94 1.93 5.57
N ILE A 42 15.66 1.63 5.31
CA ILE A 42 14.54 2.48 5.74
C ILE A 42 14.55 2.63 7.27
N LYS A 43 14.72 1.53 8.02
CA LYS A 43 14.81 1.60 9.48
C LYS A 43 15.99 2.45 9.96
N GLN A 44 17.15 2.34 9.32
CA GLN A 44 18.33 3.16 9.65
C GLN A 44 18.09 4.66 9.40
N VAL A 45 17.40 5.02 8.31
CA VAL A 45 17.13 6.41 7.94
C VAL A 45 16.00 7.02 8.79
N VAL A 46 14.94 6.27 9.06
CA VAL A 46 13.75 6.77 9.79
C VAL A 46 13.95 6.73 11.30
N GLY A 47 14.65 5.70 11.80
CA GLY A 47 14.90 5.50 13.22
C GLY A 47 14.38 4.16 13.75
N PRO A 48 14.76 3.80 15.00
CA PRO A 48 14.50 2.49 15.59
C PRO A 48 13.01 2.16 15.75
N GLN A 49 12.15 3.17 15.83
CA GLN A 49 10.70 3.03 15.92
C GLN A 49 10.07 2.45 14.65
N HIS A 50 10.70 2.62 13.47
CA HIS A 50 10.20 2.03 12.25
C HIS A 50 10.45 0.52 12.26
N MET A 51 9.38 -0.27 12.17
CA MET A 51 9.45 -1.72 12.26
C MET A 51 10.05 -2.32 10.99
N HIS A 52 10.95 -3.28 11.17
CA HIS A 52 11.37 -4.19 10.10
C HIS A 52 10.26 -5.25 9.88
N PRO A 53 10.02 -5.77 8.67
CA PRO A 53 8.98 -6.79 8.46
C PRO A 53 9.09 -8.01 9.37
N LYS A 54 10.33 -8.41 9.71
CA LYS A 54 10.61 -9.52 10.65
C LYS A 54 10.35 -9.18 12.12
N GLU A 55 10.34 -7.90 12.49
CA GLU A 55 9.89 -7.44 13.82
C GLU A 55 8.36 -7.39 13.86
N PHE A 56 7.74 -6.99 12.74
CA PHE A 56 6.29 -6.92 12.59
C PHE A 56 5.63 -8.31 12.60
N LEU A 57 6.26 -9.29 11.94
CA LEU A 57 5.87 -10.70 11.96
C LEU A 57 7.14 -11.56 12.01
N SER A 58 7.36 -12.27 13.11
CA SER A 58 8.58 -13.10 13.32
C SER A 58 8.87 -14.06 12.15
N GLY A 59 7.83 -14.62 11.54
CA GLY A 59 7.92 -15.50 10.38
C GLY A 59 7.92 -14.82 9.00
N ALA A 60 8.04 -13.49 8.91
CA ALA A 60 7.87 -12.75 7.66
C ALA A 60 8.79 -13.25 6.52
N LYS A 61 8.17 -13.54 5.38
CA LYS A 61 8.85 -13.92 4.12
C LYS A 61 8.52 -12.97 2.98
N THR A 62 7.29 -12.47 2.91
CA THR A 62 6.85 -11.53 1.86
C THR A 62 6.12 -10.34 2.49
N VAL A 63 6.32 -9.17 1.91
CA VAL A 63 5.46 -8.01 2.12
C VAL A 63 4.67 -7.73 0.84
N VAL A 64 3.35 -7.80 0.94
CA VAL A 64 2.41 -7.42 -0.12
C VAL A 64 2.06 -5.96 0.06
N ALA A 65 2.16 -5.17 -1.01
CA ALA A 65 1.69 -3.78 -1.03
C ALA A 65 0.68 -3.60 -2.16
N PHE A 66 -0.30 -2.73 -1.97
CA PHE A 66 -1.22 -2.37 -3.02
C PHE A 66 -1.54 -0.88 -3.01
N PHE A 67 -1.88 -0.36 -4.19
CA PHE A 67 -2.29 1.02 -4.40
C PHE A 67 -3.68 1.05 -5.01
N LEU A 68 -4.56 1.86 -4.42
CA LEU A 68 -5.90 2.16 -4.89
C LEU A 68 -5.90 3.56 -5.51
N PRO A 69 -5.65 3.69 -6.83
CA PRO A 69 -5.65 4.98 -7.50
C PRO A 69 -7.07 5.55 -7.58
N PHE A 70 -7.23 6.83 -7.23
CA PHE A 70 -8.51 7.52 -7.38
C PHE A 70 -8.86 7.72 -8.86
N SER A 71 -10.16 7.78 -9.14
CA SER A 71 -10.69 8.08 -10.47
C SER A 71 -10.41 9.53 -10.89
N ASP A 72 -10.40 9.77 -12.20
CA ASP A 72 -10.16 11.10 -12.74
C ASP A 72 -11.23 12.11 -12.30
N ILE A 73 -12.43 11.65 -11.96
CA ILE A 73 -13.51 12.49 -11.41
C ILE A 73 -13.07 13.10 -10.08
N ILE A 74 -12.58 12.29 -9.14
CA ILE A 74 -12.10 12.74 -7.82
C ILE A 74 -10.87 13.63 -7.98
N ILE A 75 -9.93 13.24 -8.85
CA ILE A 75 -8.69 14.00 -9.09
C ILE A 75 -9.02 15.38 -9.66
N ASN A 76 -9.92 15.45 -10.64
CA ASN A 76 -10.29 16.72 -11.27
C ASN A 76 -11.11 17.61 -10.34
N ALA A 77 -12.00 17.04 -9.52
CA ALA A 77 -12.72 17.79 -8.48
C ALA A 77 -11.73 18.46 -7.51
N ASN A 78 -10.75 17.69 -7.00
CA ASN A 78 -9.74 18.23 -6.08
C ASN A 78 -8.82 19.26 -6.72
N ARG A 79 -8.48 19.12 -8.00
CA ARG A 79 -7.65 20.10 -8.72
C ARG A 79 -8.35 21.45 -8.91
N LYS A 80 -9.67 21.45 -9.09
CA LYS A 80 -10.47 22.66 -9.35
C LYS A 80 -10.88 23.39 -8.07
N ALA A 81 -10.85 22.70 -6.93
CA ALA A 81 -11.20 23.28 -5.65
C ALA A 81 -10.10 24.23 -5.15
N SER A 82 -10.51 25.29 -4.44
CA SER A 82 -9.59 26.21 -3.74
C SER A 82 -8.98 25.60 -2.46
N GLY A 83 -9.58 24.51 -1.97
CA GLY A 83 -9.12 23.71 -0.84
C GLY A 83 -9.32 22.22 -1.13
N VAL A 84 -9.44 21.40 -0.08
CA VAL A 84 -9.75 19.97 -0.27
C VAL A 84 -11.17 19.83 -0.80
N ALA A 85 -11.33 19.20 -1.98
CA ALA A 85 -12.65 18.92 -2.52
C ALA A 85 -13.40 17.92 -1.64
N ARG A 86 -14.73 18.06 -1.56
CA ARG A 86 -15.58 17.15 -0.79
C ARG A 86 -15.43 15.72 -1.25
N GLU A 87 -15.41 15.50 -2.56
CA GLU A 87 -15.23 14.20 -3.20
C GLU A 87 -13.91 13.55 -2.81
N TRP A 88 -12.86 14.35 -2.64
CA TRP A 88 -11.56 13.87 -2.18
C TRP A 88 -11.61 13.46 -0.69
N ALA A 89 -12.26 14.26 0.15
CA ALA A 89 -12.42 13.94 1.57
C ALA A 89 -13.27 12.68 1.78
N GLU A 90 -14.37 12.54 1.06
CA GLU A 90 -15.22 11.34 1.07
C GLU A 90 -14.44 10.12 0.56
N ALA A 91 -13.75 10.24 -0.58
CA ALA A 91 -12.91 9.16 -1.10
C ALA A 91 -11.84 8.75 -0.10
N TYR A 92 -11.18 9.69 0.58
CA TYR A 92 -10.19 9.38 1.61
C TYR A 92 -10.77 8.51 2.73
N ILE A 93 -11.93 8.89 3.28
CA ILE A 93 -12.58 8.17 4.38
C ILE A 93 -12.98 6.77 3.94
N GLU A 94 -13.67 6.65 2.80
CA GLU A 94 -14.15 5.37 2.31
C GLU A 94 -13.02 4.43 1.88
N THR A 95 -11.95 4.98 1.30
CA THR A 95 -10.79 4.17 0.90
C THR A 95 -10.06 3.58 2.09
N ASN A 96 -9.98 4.28 3.23
CA ASN A 96 -9.38 3.73 4.43
C ASN A 96 -10.21 2.56 4.99
N LYS A 97 -11.54 2.64 4.95
CA LYS A 97 -12.42 1.50 5.29
C LYS A 97 -12.20 0.33 4.34
N LEU A 98 -12.09 0.61 3.04
CA LEU A 98 -11.82 -0.40 2.02
C LEU A 98 -10.46 -1.08 2.21
N ILE A 99 -9.40 -0.33 2.52
CA ILE A 99 -8.07 -0.90 2.80
C ILE A 99 -8.15 -1.87 3.98
N THR A 100 -8.83 -1.50 5.07
CA THR A 100 -9.04 -2.39 6.22
C THR A 100 -9.76 -3.67 5.81
N LYS A 101 -10.83 -3.56 5.00
CA LYS A 101 -11.56 -4.73 4.46
C LYS A 101 -10.68 -5.62 3.59
N ILE A 102 -9.91 -5.03 2.66
CA ILE A 102 -8.98 -5.75 1.78
C ILE A 102 -7.94 -6.50 2.61
N CYS A 103 -7.30 -5.82 3.58
CA CYS A 103 -6.32 -6.45 4.45
C CYS A 103 -6.92 -7.65 5.19
N GLY A 104 -8.11 -7.51 5.78
CA GLY A 104 -8.80 -8.63 6.43
C GLY A 104 -9.12 -9.78 5.48
N GLN A 105 -9.61 -9.50 4.26
CA GLN A 105 -9.92 -10.54 3.28
C GLN A 105 -8.67 -11.29 2.81
N VAL A 106 -7.57 -10.58 2.56
CA VAL A 106 -6.30 -11.20 2.13
C VAL A 106 -5.63 -11.96 3.28
N ILE A 107 -5.68 -11.46 4.52
CA ILE A 107 -5.21 -12.19 5.71
C ILE A 107 -5.99 -13.50 5.85
N ASN A 108 -7.33 -13.46 5.81
CA ASN A 108 -8.16 -14.65 5.90
C ASN A 108 -7.87 -15.66 4.77
N LEU A 109 -7.56 -15.17 3.56
CA LEU A 109 -7.14 -16.01 2.44
C LEU A 109 -5.80 -16.71 2.75
N LEU A 110 -4.82 -15.97 3.24
CA LEU A 110 -3.50 -16.50 3.59
C LEU A 110 -3.57 -17.52 4.73
N GLU A 111 -4.37 -17.25 5.75
CA GLU A 111 -4.56 -18.13 6.90
C GLU A 111 -5.22 -19.45 6.51
N LYS A 112 -6.20 -19.43 5.59
CA LYS A 112 -6.81 -20.64 5.02
C LYS A 112 -5.81 -21.51 4.25
N GLU A 113 -4.81 -20.89 3.65
CA GLU A 113 -3.69 -21.57 2.97
C GLU A 113 -2.56 -21.96 3.94
N GLY A 114 -2.73 -21.74 5.26
CA GLY A 114 -1.77 -22.15 6.29
C GLY A 114 -0.65 -21.14 6.58
N TYR A 115 -0.77 -19.90 6.11
CA TYR A 115 0.23 -18.84 6.32
C TYR A 115 -0.25 -17.79 7.33
N SER A 116 0.64 -17.37 8.21
CA SER A 116 0.39 -16.23 9.09
C SER A 116 0.49 -14.93 8.30
N ALA A 117 -0.38 -13.97 8.61
CA ALA A 117 -0.35 -12.66 7.99
C ALA A 117 -0.81 -11.57 8.96
N LEU A 118 -0.22 -10.37 8.86
CA LEU A 118 -0.57 -9.20 9.65
C LEU A 118 -0.58 -7.96 8.76
N ALA A 119 -1.41 -6.98 9.11
CA ALA A 119 -1.46 -5.69 8.43
C ALA A 119 -1.61 -4.59 9.47
N GLU A 120 -0.96 -3.45 9.22
CA GLU A 120 -1.17 -2.25 10.00
C GLU A 120 -2.40 -1.49 9.46
N LYS A 121 -3.06 -0.71 10.34
CA LYS A 121 -4.18 0.14 9.93
C LYS A 121 -3.73 1.18 8.89
N PRO A 122 -4.62 1.64 8.00
CA PRO A 122 -4.27 2.68 7.02
C PRO A 122 -4.12 4.08 7.63
N THR A 123 -4.64 4.32 8.84
CA THR A 123 -4.60 5.59 9.58
C THR A 123 -4.66 5.35 11.09
N HIS A 124 -4.20 6.35 11.88
CA HIS A 124 -4.13 6.33 13.35
C HIS A 124 -3.16 5.30 13.95
N ASN A 125 -1.99 5.15 13.31
CA ASN A 125 -0.92 4.25 13.72
C ASN A 125 0.40 5.01 13.87
N PHE A 126 0.29 6.22 14.42
CA PHE A 126 1.39 7.08 14.83
C PHE A 126 1.26 7.42 16.32
N ASN A 127 2.38 7.65 16.97
CA ASN A 127 2.43 8.17 18.34
C ASN A 127 2.02 9.65 18.30
N GLU A 128 0.96 10.02 19.03
CA GLU A 128 0.42 11.37 19.02
C GLU A 128 1.36 12.40 19.68
N GLU A 129 2.31 11.98 20.52
CA GLU A 129 3.26 12.87 21.20
C GLU A 129 4.42 13.29 20.30
N ASP A 130 5.06 12.32 19.62
CA ASP A 130 6.24 12.56 18.77
C ASP A 130 5.94 12.51 17.26
N LEU A 131 4.68 12.23 16.90
CA LEU A 131 4.16 12.11 15.53
C LEU A 131 4.89 11.07 14.66
N THR A 132 5.56 10.10 15.29
CA THR A 132 6.25 9.01 14.59
C THR A 132 5.32 7.82 14.35
N ALA A 133 5.45 7.18 13.19
CA ALA A 133 4.73 5.95 12.87
C ALA A 133 5.70 4.77 12.77
N GLY A 134 5.34 3.64 13.37
CA GLY A 134 6.14 2.42 13.29
C GLY A 134 6.09 1.72 11.94
N TRP A 135 5.17 2.12 11.06
CA TRP A 135 4.98 1.50 9.75
C TRP A 135 4.57 2.52 8.69
N SER A 136 5.18 2.44 7.50
CA SER A 136 4.86 3.30 6.36
C SER A 136 4.45 2.46 5.15
N HIS A 137 3.15 2.47 4.82
CA HIS A 137 2.65 1.83 3.60
C HIS A 137 3.33 2.37 2.34
N LYS A 138 3.70 3.66 2.31
CA LYS A 138 4.44 4.26 1.19
C LYS A 138 5.85 3.68 1.05
N SER A 139 6.61 3.59 2.15
CA SER A 139 7.97 3.05 2.10
C SER A 139 7.95 1.58 1.69
N VAL A 140 7.00 0.81 2.20
CA VAL A 140 6.83 -0.60 1.84
C VAL A 140 6.42 -0.77 0.38
N ALA A 141 5.51 0.06 -0.13
CA ALA A 141 5.12 0.05 -1.55
C ALA A 141 6.30 0.35 -2.49
N PHE A 142 7.21 1.23 -2.09
CA PHE A 142 8.46 1.46 -2.80
C PHE A 142 9.33 0.19 -2.86
N VAL A 143 9.55 -0.49 -1.73
CA VAL A 143 10.32 -1.75 -1.70
C VAL A 143 9.65 -2.84 -2.56
N ALA A 144 8.31 -2.89 -2.56
CA ALA A 144 7.51 -3.80 -3.35
C ALA A 144 7.42 -3.45 -4.86
N GLY A 145 8.14 -2.41 -5.30
CA GLY A 145 8.27 -2.04 -6.71
C GLY A 145 7.06 -1.31 -7.29
N LEU A 146 6.18 -0.75 -6.47
CA LEU A 146 4.97 -0.06 -6.97
C LEU A 146 5.26 1.33 -7.58
N GLY A 147 6.38 1.95 -7.23
CA GLY A 147 6.68 3.31 -7.63
C GLY A 147 8.08 3.77 -7.26
N THR A 148 8.37 5.04 -7.56
CA THR A 148 9.59 5.76 -7.20
C THR A 148 9.24 7.06 -6.49
N PHE A 149 10.11 7.53 -5.58
CA PHE A 149 9.87 8.80 -4.89
C PHE A 149 10.19 9.97 -5.83
N GLY A 150 9.23 10.88 -5.99
CA GLY A 150 9.44 12.12 -6.74
C GLY A 150 10.07 13.24 -5.91
N ALA A 151 10.40 14.35 -6.56
CA ALA A 151 10.97 15.54 -5.90
C ALA A 151 10.07 16.09 -4.77
N ASN A 152 8.75 15.90 -4.89
CA ASN A 152 7.77 16.25 -3.87
C ASN A 152 7.67 15.24 -2.71
N ARG A 153 8.57 14.26 -2.65
CA ARG A 153 8.62 13.18 -1.65
C ARG A 153 7.38 12.27 -1.64
N MET A 154 6.55 12.35 -2.68
CA MET A 154 5.45 11.41 -2.89
C MET A 154 5.97 10.15 -3.58
N LEU A 155 5.41 9.00 -3.21
CA LEU A 155 5.58 7.79 -4.02
C LEU A 155 4.70 7.93 -5.27
N ILE A 156 5.33 7.99 -6.44
CA ILE A 156 4.66 8.07 -7.73
C ILE A 156 4.68 6.67 -8.35
N THR A 157 3.49 6.16 -8.67
CA THR A 157 3.32 4.86 -9.35
C THR A 157 3.09 5.08 -10.85
N LYS A 158 3.01 4.00 -11.64
CA LYS A 158 2.55 4.09 -13.03
C LYS A 158 1.13 4.66 -13.20
N ALA A 159 0.31 4.65 -12.14
CA ALA A 159 -1.01 5.26 -12.11
C ALA A 159 -1.00 6.69 -11.51
N GLY A 160 0.18 7.26 -11.25
CA GLY A 160 0.35 8.53 -10.54
C GLY A 160 0.43 8.35 -9.02
N CYS A 161 0.18 9.44 -8.28
CA CYS A 161 0.28 9.47 -6.81
C CYS A 161 -1.05 9.76 -6.10
N ALA A 162 -2.14 9.98 -6.85
CA ALA A 162 -3.46 10.26 -6.29
C ALA A 162 -4.20 8.96 -5.96
N GLY A 163 -4.21 8.61 -4.67
CA GLY A 163 -4.83 7.38 -4.17
C GLY A 163 -4.31 7.03 -2.78
N ARG A 164 -4.54 5.78 -2.36
CA ARG A 164 -4.13 5.28 -1.03
C ARG A 164 -3.42 3.95 -1.13
N PHE A 165 -2.50 3.71 -0.22
CA PHE A 165 -1.72 2.46 -0.12
C PHE A 165 -2.19 1.62 1.06
N GLY A 166 -2.17 0.30 0.87
CA GLY A 166 -2.26 -0.69 1.95
C GLY A 166 -1.14 -1.72 1.83
N SER A 167 -0.87 -2.45 2.91
CA SER A 167 0.16 -3.49 2.90
C SER A 167 -0.08 -4.57 3.94
N ILE A 168 0.39 -5.78 3.66
CA ILE A 168 0.27 -6.97 4.51
C ILE A 168 1.64 -7.65 4.54
N VAL A 169 2.07 -8.11 5.71
CA VAL A 169 3.27 -8.94 5.90
C VAL A 169 2.82 -10.37 6.12
N THR A 170 3.45 -11.34 5.46
CA THR A 170 3.07 -12.75 5.55
C THR A 170 4.27 -13.69 5.65
N SER A 171 4.07 -14.84 6.27
CA SER A 171 5.04 -15.95 6.27
C SER A 171 5.08 -16.73 4.96
N ALA A 172 4.16 -16.46 4.01
CA ALA A 172 4.19 -17.05 2.68
C ALA A 172 5.38 -16.55 1.85
N VAL A 173 6.04 -17.45 1.11
CA VAL A 173 7.07 -17.11 0.14
C VAL A 173 6.42 -16.83 -1.21
N ILE A 174 6.44 -15.57 -1.65
CA ILE A 174 5.90 -15.14 -2.93
C ILE A 174 7.00 -14.42 -3.70
N PRO A 175 7.23 -14.75 -4.99
CA PRO A 175 8.25 -14.09 -5.78
C PRO A 175 8.06 -12.57 -5.82
N PRO A 176 9.13 -11.78 -5.56
CA PRO A 176 9.02 -10.32 -5.54
C PRO A 176 8.70 -9.76 -6.92
N SER A 177 8.06 -8.60 -6.95
CA SER A 177 7.88 -7.82 -8.18
C SER A 177 9.19 -7.17 -8.60
N SER A 178 9.35 -6.95 -9.91
CA SER A 178 10.43 -6.12 -10.42
C SER A 178 10.26 -4.68 -9.92
N LYS A 179 11.37 -4.05 -9.56
CA LYS A 179 11.39 -2.62 -9.24
C LYS A 179 11.40 -1.80 -10.54
N PRO A 180 10.78 -0.61 -10.57
CA PRO A 180 10.87 0.28 -11.72
C PRO A 180 12.33 0.63 -12.03
N GLN A 181 12.69 0.66 -13.32
CA GLN A 181 14.03 1.06 -13.76
C GLN A 181 14.16 2.58 -13.98
N GLU A 182 13.04 3.28 -14.05
CA GLU A 182 12.96 4.72 -14.30
C GLU A 182 12.21 5.43 -13.18
N GLU A 183 12.52 6.72 -13.01
CA GLU A 183 11.75 7.60 -12.16
C GLU A 183 10.42 7.99 -12.84
N TYR A 184 9.33 7.94 -12.07
CA TYR A 184 8.01 8.38 -12.55
C TYR A 184 7.80 9.89 -12.41
N CYS A 185 8.71 10.60 -11.73
CA CYS A 185 8.72 12.05 -11.64
C CYS A 185 9.43 12.65 -12.86
N ARG A 186 8.78 12.64 -14.03
CA ARG A 186 9.35 13.24 -15.23
C ARG A 186 9.17 14.76 -15.17
N LEU A 187 10.28 15.50 -15.20
CA LEU A 187 10.26 16.92 -15.57
C LEU A 187 9.82 16.96 -17.04
N LEU A 188 8.62 17.50 -17.30
CA LEU A 188 8.19 17.83 -18.66
C LEU A 188 9.02 18.99 -19.21
#